data_AF-A0AAU3KNQ8-F1
#
_entry.id   AF-A0AAU3KNQ8-F1
#
_cell.length_a   1.000
_cell.length_b   1.000
_cell.length_c   1.000
_cell.angle_alpha   90.00
_cell.angle_beta   90.00
_cell.angle_gamma   90.00
#
_symmetry.space_group_name_H-M   'P 1'
#
loop_
_entity.id
_entity.type
_entity.pdbx_description
1 polymer ?
#
loop_
_entity_poly.entity_id
_entity_poly.type
_entity_poly.pdbx_seq_one_letter_code
_entity_poly.pdbx_strand_id
1 'polypeptide(L)'
;MDHNANTAAGEGTDPLLLEERRALLRERLDGFRRDVSELAAAYRALPDAGLLIDTPGIGALTTPRYCIAGAAEVFDEALIELDAAADALRRAGDYTSRLRRAVIDG
;
A
#
# COMPACT_ATOMS: atom_id res chain seq x y z
N MET A 1 -25.13 33.69 11.54
CA MET A 1 -24.49 33.43 10.23
C MET A 1 -23.57 32.25 10.44
N ASP A 2 -24.13 31.06 10.67
CA ASP A 2 -23.37 29.91 11.23
C ASP A 2 -23.58 28.61 10.44
N HIS A 3 -24.15 28.72 9.24
CA HIS A 3 -24.46 27.57 8.39
C HIS A 3 -23.22 26.99 7.66
N ASN A 4 -22.11 27.71 7.61
CA ASN A 4 -20.97 27.35 6.76
C ASN A 4 -19.93 26.45 7.47
N ALA A 5 -19.87 26.47 8.81
CA ALA A 5 -18.95 25.64 9.59
C ALA A 5 -19.48 24.21 9.79
N ASN A 6 -20.81 24.04 9.80
CA ASN A 6 -21.46 22.74 10.02
C ASN A 6 -21.33 21.81 8.80
N THR A 7 -21.23 22.36 7.59
CA THR A 7 -21.13 21.60 6.34
C THR A 7 -19.74 20.97 6.16
N ALA A 8 -18.68 21.71 6.46
CA ALA A 8 -17.30 21.22 6.36
C ALA A 8 -16.95 20.17 7.44
N ALA A 9 -17.52 20.30 8.66
CA ALA A 9 -17.35 19.32 9.73
C ALA A 9 -18.05 17.98 9.41
N GLY A 10 -19.16 18.02 8.67
CA GLY A 10 -19.89 16.84 8.20
C GLY A 10 -19.19 16.08 7.08
N GLU A 11 -18.53 16.75 6.13
CA GLU A 11 -17.85 16.08 5.01
C GLU A 11 -16.67 15.19 5.43
N GLY A 12 -15.94 15.59 6.47
CA GLY A 12 -14.82 14.81 7.00
C GLY A 12 -15.23 13.58 7.81
N THR A 13 -16.50 13.54 8.26
CA THR A 13 -17.03 12.54 9.19
C THR A 13 -18.25 11.79 8.65
N ASP A 14 -18.71 12.09 7.42
CA ASP A 14 -19.81 11.37 6.77
C ASP A 14 -19.44 9.88 6.62
N PRO A 15 -20.19 8.96 7.24
CA PRO A 15 -19.89 7.53 7.19
C PRO A 15 -19.81 6.97 5.77
N LEU A 16 -20.59 7.50 4.82
CA LEU A 16 -20.56 7.04 3.43
C LEU A 16 -19.27 7.49 2.74
N LEU A 17 -18.87 8.75 2.91
CA LEU A 17 -17.62 9.27 2.34
C LEU A 17 -16.39 8.57 2.94
N LEU A 18 -16.41 8.24 4.23
CA LEU A 18 -15.33 7.48 4.87
C LEU A 18 -15.23 6.06 4.30
N GLU A 19 -16.36 5.40 4.05
CA GLU A 19 -16.40 4.07 3.45
C GLU A 19 -15.90 4.06 2.00
N GLU A 20 -16.29 5.05 1.20
CA GLU A 20 -15.77 5.26 -0.16
C GLU A 20 -14.26 5.51 -0.16
N ARG A 21 -13.77 6.39 0.71
CA ARG A 21 -12.32 6.68 0.86
C ARG A 21 -11.55 5.43 1.27
N ARG A 22 -12.08 4.62 2.19
CA ARG A 22 -11.48 3.35 2.61
C ARG A 22 -11.40 2.36 1.45
N ALA A 23 -12.48 2.23 0.67
CA ALA A 23 -12.51 1.36 -0.51
C ALA A 23 -11.47 1.80 -1.56
N LEU A 24 -11.38 3.10 -1.84
CA LEU A 24 -10.38 3.67 -2.74
C LEU A 24 -8.94 3.43 -2.26
N LEU A 25 -8.68 3.57 -0.95
CA LEU A 25 -7.37 3.25 -0.38
C LEU A 25 -7.02 1.77 -0.59
N ARG A 26 -8.00 0.86 -0.45
CA ARG A 26 -7.78 -0.58 -0.69
C ARG A 26 -7.43 -0.85 -2.15
N GLU A 27 -8.17 -0.26 -3.09
CA GLU A 27 -7.89 -0.40 -4.52
C GLU A 27 -6.49 0.12 -4.89
N ARG A 28 -6.10 1.28 -4.36
CA ARG A 28 -4.76 1.83 -4.56
C ARG A 28 -3.67 0.93 -3.99
N LEU A 29 -3.93 0.32 -2.83
CA LEU A 29 -3.01 -0.61 -2.20
C LEU A 29 -2.85 -1.89 -3.04
N ASP A 30 -3.93 -2.41 -3.61
CA ASP A 30 -3.92 -3.55 -4.54
C ASP A 30 -3.13 -3.23 -5.82
N GLY A 31 -3.20 -1.99 -6.30
CA GLY A 31 -2.34 -1.48 -7.37
C GLY A 31 -0.87 -1.45 -6.97
N PHE A 32 -0.56 -0.78 -5.86
CA PHE A 32 0.81 -0.63 -5.39
C PHE A 32 1.47 -1.98 -5.06
N ARG A 33 0.73 -2.94 -4.51
CA ARG A 33 1.19 -4.31 -4.30
C ARG A 33 1.63 -4.97 -5.61
N ARG A 34 0.86 -4.82 -6.70
CA ARG A 34 1.22 -5.38 -8.01
C ARG A 34 2.51 -4.75 -8.52
N ASP A 35 2.62 -3.43 -8.44
CA ASP A 35 3.82 -2.71 -8.88
C ASP A 35 5.07 -3.15 -8.11
N VAL A 36 4.96 -3.31 -6.78
CA VAL A 36 6.06 -3.82 -5.93
C VAL A 36 6.42 -5.27 -6.29
N SER A 37 5.41 -6.12 -6.55
CA SER A 37 5.64 -7.51 -6.94
C SER A 37 6.36 -7.62 -8.29
N GLU A 38 5.95 -6.82 -9.27
CA GLU A 38 6.62 -6.72 -10.57
C GLU A 38 8.05 -6.23 -10.44
N LEU A 39 8.29 -5.21 -9.61
CA LEU A 39 9.63 -4.69 -9.33
C LEU A 39 10.51 -5.76 -8.65
N ALA A 40 9.99 -6.47 -7.67
CA ALA A 40 10.70 -7.57 -7.00
C ALA A 40 11.09 -8.67 -7.99
N ALA A 41 10.19 -9.03 -8.90
CA ALA A 41 10.48 -9.99 -9.97
C ALA A 41 11.57 -9.48 -10.93
N ALA A 42 11.53 -8.19 -11.31
CA ALA A 42 12.55 -7.58 -12.15
C ALA A 42 13.94 -7.59 -11.49
N TYR A 43 14.03 -7.29 -10.19
CA TYR A 43 15.28 -7.39 -9.43
C TYR A 43 15.82 -8.82 -9.42
N ARG A 44 14.97 -9.82 -9.20
CA ARG A 44 15.37 -11.23 -9.23
C ARG A 44 15.88 -11.70 -10.59
N ALA A 45 15.34 -11.13 -11.67
CA ALA A 45 15.76 -11.43 -13.04
C ALA A 45 17.03 -10.66 -13.48
N LEU A 46 17.46 -9.66 -12.72
CA LEU A 46 18.60 -8.81 -13.07
C LEU A 46 19.92 -9.56 -13.33
N PRO A 47 20.26 -10.65 -12.61
CA PRO A 47 21.44 -11.47 -12.92
C PRO A 47 21.41 -12.07 -14.33
N ASP A 48 20.22 -12.43 -14.82
CA ASP A 48 20.04 -13.05 -16.14
C ASP A 48 20.10 -12.03 -17.29
N ALA A 49 19.99 -10.73 -16.97
CA ALA A 49 20.05 -9.66 -17.96
C ALA A 49 21.46 -9.43 -18.52
N GLY A 50 22.51 -9.95 -17.87
CA GLY A 50 23.91 -9.77 -18.30
C GLY A 50 24.41 -8.32 -18.18
N LEU A 51 23.70 -7.48 -17.43
CA LEU A 51 23.98 -6.04 -17.27
C LEU A 51 24.87 -5.71 -16.07
N LEU A 52 25.23 -6.72 -15.28
CA LEU A 52 25.98 -6.55 -14.03
C LEU A 52 27.44 -6.93 -14.23
N ILE A 53 28.33 -6.07 -13.76
CA ILE A 53 29.77 -6.33 -13.70
C ILE A 53 30.15 -6.32 -12.22
N ASP A 54 30.91 -7.32 -11.79
CA ASP A 54 31.52 -7.29 -10.46
C ASP A 54 32.52 -6.14 -10.39
N THR A 55 32.35 -5.26 -9.40
CA THR A 55 33.35 -4.21 -9.13
C THR A 55 34.58 -4.86 -8.52
N PRO A 56 35.80 -4.69 -9.10
CA PRO A 56 37.01 -5.25 -8.53
C PRO A 56 37.25 -4.76 -7.09
N GLY A 57 37.63 -5.68 -6.19
CA GLY A 57 37.89 -5.36 -4.78
C GLY A 57 36.65 -5.27 -3.88
N ILE A 58 35.47 -5.63 -4.39
CA ILE A 58 34.23 -5.63 -3.62
C ILE A 58 34.19 -6.77 -2.60
N GLY A 59 33.70 -6.49 -1.39
CA GLY A 59 33.52 -7.50 -0.35
C GLY A 59 32.35 -8.44 -0.66
N ALA A 60 32.33 -9.62 -0.02
CA ALA A 60 31.28 -10.63 -0.25
C ALA A 60 29.85 -10.09 -0.06
N LEU A 61 29.65 -9.21 0.94
CA LEU A 61 28.37 -8.57 1.27
C LEU A 61 28.03 -7.33 0.42
N THR A 62 28.84 -7.04 -0.60
CA THR A 62 28.59 -5.94 -1.53
C THR A 62 28.62 -6.40 -2.99
N THR A 63 28.81 -7.70 -3.23
CA THR A 63 28.68 -8.26 -4.58
C THR A 63 27.30 -7.94 -5.16
N PRO A 64 27.18 -7.71 -6.48
CA PRO A 64 25.89 -7.51 -7.15
C PRO A 64 24.87 -8.57 -6.77
N ARG A 65 25.28 -9.85 -6.72
CA ARG A 65 24.42 -10.96 -6.29
C ARG A 65 23.90 -10.79 -4.87
N TYR A 66 24.75 -10.41 -3.91
CA TYR A 66 24.33 -10.18 -2.54
C TYR A 66 23.37 -8.99 -2.44
N CYS A 67 23.68 -7.87 -3.09
CA CYS A 67 22.83 -6.69 -3.09
C CYS A 67 21.45 -6.95 -3.72
N ILE A 68 21.40 -7.72 -4.80
CA ILE A 68 20.14 -8.11 -5.45
C ILE A 68 19.30 -9.03 -4.56
N ALA A 69 19.94 -10.01 -3.92
CA ALA A 69 19.25 -10.87 -2.96
C ALA A 69 18.66 -10.06 -1.80
N GLY A 70 19.45 -9.16 -1.20
CA GLY A 70 18.97 -8.28 -0.13
C GLY A 70 17.85 -7.34 -0.58
N ALA A 71 17.92 -6.77 -1.79
CA ALA A 71 16.84 -5.96 -2.34
C ALA A 71 15.55 -6.77 -2.52
N ALA A 72 15.65 -8.00 -3.06
CA ALA A 72 14.51 -8.89 -3.23
C ALA A 72 13.86 -9.26 -1.88
N GLU A 73 14.67 -9.53 -0.85
CA GLU A 73 14.19 -9.80 0.51
C GLU A 73 13.42 -8.61 1.10
N VAL A 74 13.93 -7.38 0.92
CA VAL A 74 13.23 -6.16 1.37
C VAL A 74 11.90 -5.97 0.63
N PHE A 75 11.82 -6.29 -0.66
CA PHE A 75 10.55 -6.26 -1.37
C PHE A 75 9.56 -7.33 -0.90
N ASP A 76 10.04 -8.52 -0.51
CA ASP A 76 9.18 -9.56 0.07
C ASP A 76 8.58 -9.12 1.40
N GLU A 77 9.38 -8.48 2.26
CA GLU A 77 8.90 -7.87 3.50
C GLU A 77 7.85 -6.78 3.21
N ALA A 78 8.12 -5.90 2.24
CA ALA A 78 7.15 -4.89 1.83
C ALA A 78 5.82 -5.50 1.35
N LEU A 79 5.86 -6.61 0.60
CA LEU A 79 4.64 -7.29 0.15
C LEU A 79 3.82 -7.86 1.31
N ILE A 80 4.49 -8.38 2.35
CA ILE A 80 3.83 -8.86 3.58
C ILE A 80 3.13 -7.70 4.29
N GLU A 81 3.80 -6.56 4.44
CA GLU A 81 3.22 -5.39 5.09
C GLU A 81 2.06 -4.79 4.29
N LEU A 82 2.14 -4.83 2.96
CA LEU A 82 1.03 -4.42 2.09
C LEU A 82 -0.18 -5.36 2.22
N ASP A 83 0.04 -6.68 2.35
CA ASP A 83 -1.04 -7.62 2.65
C ASP A 83 -1.68 -7.33 4.02
N ALA A 84 -0.87 -7.02 5.03
CA ALA A 84 -1.35 -6.64 6.36
C ALA A 84 -2.18 -5.35 6.33
N ALA A 85 -1.74 -4.34 5.57
CA ALA A 85 -2.48 -3.10 5.38
C ALA A 85 -3.82 -3.34 4.63
N ALA A 86 -3.84 -4.22 3.63
CA ALA A 86 -5.06 -4.58 2.90
C ALA A 86 -6.07 -5.27 3.81
N ASP A 87 -5.58 -6.20 4.65
CA ASP A 87 -6.40 -6.86 5.67
C ASP A 87 -6.95 -5.85 6.69
N ALA A 88 -6.14 -4.92 7.16
CA ALA A 88 -6.57 -3.88 8.10
C ALA A 88 -7.70 -3.02 7.51
N LEU A 89 -7.57 -2.60 6.24
CA LEU A 89 -8.62 -1.85 5.54
C LEU A 89 -9.90 -2.67 5.37
N ARG A 90 -9.78 -3.97 5.07
CA ARG A 90 -10.93 -4.88 4.99
C ARG A 90 -11.64 -5.01 6.34
N ARG A 91 -10.89 -5.30 7.42
CA ARG A 91 -11.44 -5.41 8.78
C ARG A 91 -12.09 -4.11 9.25
N ALA A 92 -11.53 -2.95 8.92
CA ALA A 92 -12.17 -1.67 9.20
C ALA A 92 -13.57 -1.59 8.55
N GLY A 93 -13.70 -2.02 7.30
CA GLY A 93 -14.99 -2.11 6.60
C GLY A 93 -16.00 -3.05 7.27
N ASP A 94 -15.52 -4.19 7.79
CA ASP A 94 -16.37 -5.14 8.54
C ASP A 94 -17.02 -4.47 9.76
N TYR A 95 -16.31 -3.54 10.43
CA TYR A 95 -16.84 -2.76 11.54
C TYR A 95 -17.72 -1.57 11.10
N THR A 96 -17.36 -0.86 10.03
CA THR A 96 -18.01 0.39 9.62
C THR A 96 -19.22 0.20 8.70
N SER A 97 -19.36 -0.94 8.01
CA SER A 97 -20.48 -1.22 7.09
C SER A 97 -21.88 -1.14 7.72
N ARG A 98 -21.95 -1.20 9.06
CA ARG A 98 -23.18 -1.08 9.86
C ARG A 98 -23.55 0.36 10.21
N LEU A 99 -22.63 1.31 10.01
CA LEU A 99 -22.90 2.72 10.25
C LEU A 99 -23.92 3.22 9.21
N ARG A 100 -24.87 4.04 9.68
CA ARG A 100 -25.92 4.64 8.87
C ARG A 100 -25.92 6.13 9.13
N ARG A 101 -26.15 6.93 8.08
CA ARG A 101 -26.41 8.35 8.23
C ARG A 101 -27.73 8.51 8.96
N ALA A 102 -27.73 9.25 10.07
CA ALA A 102 -28.98 9.63 10.73
C ALA A 102 -29.75 10.55 9.76
N VAL A 103 -30.94 10.13 9.32
CA VAL A 103 -31.89 11.02 8.68
C VAL A 103 -32.55 11.79 9.82
N ILE A 104 -32.15 13.04 10.02
CA ILE A 104 -32.92 13.95 10.86
C ILE A 104 -34.02 14.48 9.95
N ASP A 105 -35.20 13.87 10.05
CA ASP A 105 -36.42 14.48 9.52
C ASP A 105 -36.63 15.80 10.27
N GLY A 106 -36.57 16.91 9.54
CA GLY A 106 -36.83 18.25 10.06
C GLY A 106 -38.31 18.58 10.11
#